data_AF-T0KGH4-F1
#
_entry.id   AF-T0KGH4-F1
#
_cell.length_a   1.000
_cell.length_b   1.000
_cell.length_c   1.000
_cell.angle_alpha   90.00
_cell.angle_beta   90.00
_cell.angle_gamma   90.00
#
_symmetry.space_group_name_H-M   'P 1'
#
loop_
_entity.id
_entity.type
_entity.pdbx_description
1 polymer ?
#
loop_
_entity_poly.entity_id
_entity_poly.type
_entity_poly.pdbx_seq_one_letter_code
_entity_poly.pdbx_strand_id
1 'polypeptide(L)'
;MTINKCLSVCSDKLYAGVEYGRECWCGNALNYGGSGGTTQAANVTGTQCNKLCPGDNTQYCGAGLRLNLYILRTDAVVRAVANAIVRLDRV
;
A
#
# COMPACT_ATOMS: atom_id res chain seq x y z
N MET A 1 3.43 12.96 -6.17
CA MET A 1 3.63 11.93 -5.14
C MET A 1 5.06 11.40 -5.28
N THR A 2 5.73 11.10 -4.16
CA THR A 2 6.97 10.30 -4.09
C THR A 2 6.75 9.19 -3.07
N ILE A 3 7.57 8.14 -3.08
CA ILE A 3 7.48 7.09 -2.06
C ILE A 3 7.66 7.71 -0.68
N ASN A 4 8.76 8.45 -0.46
CA ASN A 4 9.06 9.08 0.84
C ASN A 4 7.94 9.99 1.34
N LYS A 5 7.28 10.75 0.45
CA LYS A 5 6.14 11.59 0.85
C LYS A 5 4.99 10.74 1.37
N CYS A 6 4.67 9.62 0.72
CA CYS A 6 3.62 8.72 1.20
C CYS A 6 4.00 8.07 2.53
N LEU A 7 5.23 7.57 2.67
CA LEU A 7 5.69 6.98 3.93
C LEU A 7 5.64 7.97 5.10
N SER A 8 6.00 9.24 4.84
CA SER A 8 5.93 10.30 5.85
C SER A 8 4.49 10.58 6.30
N VAL A 9 3.56 10.63 5.35
CA VAL A 9 2.13 10.85 5.65
C VAL A 9 1.56 9.70 6.46
N CYS A 10 1.96 8.46 6.18
CA CYS A 10 1.47 7.28 6.88
C CYS A 10 2.29 6.89 8.12
N SER A 11 3.15 7.76 8.66
CA SER A 11 4.12 7.41 9.71
C SER A 11 3.49 6.94 11.04
N ASP A 12 2.21 7.24 11.26
CA ASP A 12 1.42 6.78 12.40
C ASP A 12 0.73 5.42 12.15
N LYS A 13 0.86 4.84 10.95
CA LYS A 13 0.24 3.56 10.56
C LYS A 13 1.26 2.43 10.47
N LEU A 14 0.75 1.20 10.36
CA LEU A 14 1.57 0.00 10.14
C LEU A 14 1.98 -0.19 8.68
N TYR A 15 1.10 0.21 7.75
CA TYR A 15 1.29 0.05 6.31
C TYR A 15 1.10 1.35 5.57
N ALA A 16 1.88 1.51 4.50
CA ALA A 16 1.72 2.53 3.50
C ALA A 16 1.75 1.91 2.11
N GLY A 17 1.07 2.52 1.15
CA GLY A 17 1.15 2.07 -0.23
C GLY A 17 0.93 3.18 -1.23
N VAL A 18 1.56 3.05 -2.39
CA VAL A 18 1.39 3.98 -3.51
C VAL A 18 0.76 3.28 -4.70
N GLU A 19 -0.23 3.93 -5.29
CA GLU A 19 -0.98 3.40 -6.44
C GLU A 19 -1.10 4.45 -7.55
N TYR A 20 -1.14 3.95 -8.79
CA TYR A 20 -1.48 4.74 -9.98
C TYR A 20 -0.66 6.03 -10.16
N GLY A 21 0.59 6.00 -9.69
CA GLY A 21 1.55 7.10 -9.75
C GLY A 21 1.30 8.22 -8.73
N ARG A 22 0.09 8.41 -8.23
CA ARG A 22 -0.26 9.62 -7.45
C ARG A 22 -0.96 9.35 -6.13
N GLU A 23 -1.52 8.17 -5.95
CA GLU A 23 -2.35 7.84 -4.79
C GLU A 23 -1.45 7.35 -3.65
N CYS A 24 -1.80 7.72 -2.41
CA CYS A 24 -1.17 7.22 -1.20
C CYS A 24 -2.26 6.59 -0.32
N TRP A 25 -1.93 5.43 0.23
CA TRP A 25 -2.82 4.62 1.03
C TRP A 25 -2.14 4.37 2.36
N CYS A 26 -2.85 4.61 3.45
CA CYS A 26 -2.34 4.37 4.79
C CYS A 26 -3.29 3.44 5.55
N GLY A 27 -2.75 2.61 6.44
CA GLY A 27 -3.59 1.98 7.45
C GLY A 27 -2.93 0.84 8.18
N ASN A 28 -3.71 0.22 9.07
CA ASN A 28 -3.18 -0.71 10.06
C ASN A 28 -3.38 -2.18 9.71
N ALA A 29 -4.02 -2.49 8.57
CA ALA A 29 -3.90 -3.80 7.94
C ALA A 29 -4.43 -3.83 6.51
N LEU A 30 -4.23 -4.98 5.87
CA LEU A 30 -4.37 -5.17 4.44
C LEU A 30 -5.69 -5.89 4.13
N ASN A 31 -6.44 -5.39 3.14
CA ASN A 31 -7.60 -6.09 2.61
C ASN A 31 -7.17 -7.03 1.48
N TYR A 32 -7.00 -8.30 1.83
CA TYR A 32 -6.68 -9.33 0.84
C TYR A 32 -7.90 -9.78 0.02
N GLY A 33 -9.13 -9.56 0.47
CA GLY A 33 -10.35 -10.00 -0.22
C GLY A 33 -10.78 -9.11 -1.39
N GLY A 34 -9.99 -8.09 -1.74
CA GLY A 34 -10.39 -7.07 -2.71
C GLY A 34 -11.45 -6.13 -2.16
N SER A 35 -11.63 -4.97 -2.81
CA SER A 35 -12.70 -4.04 -2.44
C SER A 35 -14.06 -4.63 -2.84
N GLY A 36 -15.01 -4.72 -1.90
CA GLY A 36 -16.38 -5.19 -2.19
C GLY A 36 -16.52 -6.65 -2.65
N GLY A 37 -15.57 -7.54 -2.31
CA GLY A 37 -15.61 -8.95 -2.75
C GLY A 37 -15.11 -9.16 -4.18
N THR A 38 -14.31 -8.24 -4.70
CA THR A 38 -13.61 -8.37 -5.98
C THR A 38 -12.45 -9.36 -5.90
N THR A 39 -11.67 -9.48 -6.98
CA THR A 39 -10.51 -10.36 -7.05
C THR A 39 -9.62 -10.22 -5.82
N GLN A 40 -9.32 -11.37 -5.19
CA GLN A 40 -8.42 -11.44 -4.06
C GLN A 40 -7.06 -10.85 -4.42
N ALA A 41 -6.52 -10.01 -3.53
CA ALA A 41 -5.19 -9.46 -3.68
C ALA A 41 -4.17 -10.61 -3.63
N ALA A 42 -3.29 -10.62 -4.61
CA ALA A 42 -2.16 -11.53 -4.68
C ALA A 42 -0.90 -10.72 -4.97
N ASN A 43 0.24 -11.27 -4.58
CA ASN A 43 1.52 -10.68 -4.96
C ASN A 43 1.68 -10.74 -6.48
N VAL A 44 2.26 -9.67 -6.99
CA VAL A 44 2.50 -9.44 -8.41
C VAL A 44 4.00 -9.22 -8.62
N THR A 45 4.47 -9.38 -9.85
CA THR A 45 5.85 -9.04 -10.18
C THR A 45 6.02 -7.52 -10.16
N GLY A 46 7.20 -7.03 -9.75
CA GLY A 46 7.47 -5.59 -9.71
C GLY A 46 7.29 -4.89 -11.06
N THR A 47 7.41 -5.62 -12.17
CA THR A 47 7.14 -5.13 -13.53
C THR A 47 5.68 -4.71 -13.76
N GLN A 48 4.74 -5.20 -12.95
CA GLN A 48 3.34 -4.79 -13.01
C GLN A 48 3.09 -3.46 -12.28
N CYS A 49 4.04 -2.98 -11.48
CA CYS A 49 4.01 -1.68 -10.81
C CYS A 49 4.83 -0.65 -11.59
N ASN A 50 4.38 -0.33 -12.80
CA ASN A 50 5.16 0.39 -13.82
C ASN A 50 4.83 1.89 -13.95
N LYS A 51 4.11 2.50 -13.01
CA LYS A 51 3.88 3.96 -13.01
C LYS A 51 4.98 4.67 -12.27
N LEU A 52 5.62 5.64 -12.91
CA LEU A 52 6.59 6.52 -12.27
C LEU A 52 5.90 7.46 -11.28
N CYS A 53 6.61 7.79 -10.20
CA CYS A 53 6.17 8.79 -9.25
C CYS A 53 6.34 10.21 -9.85
N PRO A 54 5.31 11.07 -9.92
CA PRO A 54 5.42 12.41 -10.49
C PRO A 54 6.40 13.34 -9.79
N GLY A 55 6.73 13.06 -8.53
CA GLY A 55 7.72 13.84 -7.78
C GLY A 55 9.14 13.25 -7.85
N ASP A 56 9.31 12.06 -8.42
CA ASP A 56 10.61 11.41 -8.60
C ASP A 56 10.48 10.32 -9.68
N ASN A 57 10.89 10.65 -10.90
CA ASN A 57 10.80 9.75 -12.06
C ASN A 57 11.81 8.59 -12.02
N THR A 58 12.60 8.44 -10.95
CA THR A 58 13.45 7.27 -10.70
C THR A 58 12.75 6.20 -9.87
N GLN A 59 11.58 6.53 -9.30
CA GLN A 59 10.80 5.67 -8.43
C GLN A 59 9.51 5.20 -9.10
N TYR A 60 9.09 3.98 -8.78
CA TYR A 60 7.81 3.43 -9.20
C TYR A 60 6.76 3.57 -8.09
N CYS A 61 5.62 4.14 -8.42
CA CYS A 61 4.47 4.39 -7.55
C CYS A 61 3.24 3.53 -7.95
N GLY A 62 3.44 2.21 -8.03
CA GLY A 62 2.39 1.23 -8.33
C GLY A 62 1.95 1.21 -9.81
N ALA A 63 0.72 0.78 -10.06
CA ALA A 63 -0.01 0.93 -11.33
C ALA A 63 -1.52 0.89 -11.06
N GLY A 64 -2.37 0.78 -12.09
CA GLY A 64 -3.80 0.65 -11.87
C GLY A 64 -4.12 -0.70 -11.23
N LEU A 65 -4.78 -0.72 -10.07
CA LEU A 65 -5.04 -1.92 -9.28
C LEU A 65 -3.76 -2.68 -8.88
N ARG A 66 -2.64 -1.95 -8.74
CA ARG A 66 -1.33 -2.50 -8.37
C ARG A 66 -0.68 -1.57 -7.36
N LEU A 67 -0.56 -2.05 -6.13
CA LEU A 67 -0.07 -1.28 -5.00
C LEU A 67 1.39 -1.66 -4.72
N ASN A 68 2.29 -0.68 -4.68
CA ASN A 68 3.57 -0.88 -4.01
C ASN A 68 3.34 -0.72 -2.51
N LEU A 69 3.48 -1.81 -1.76
CA LEU A 69 3.19 -1.87 -0.33
C LEU A 69 4.47 -1.78 0.50
N TYR A 70 4.42 -0.98 1.56
CA TYR A 70 5.51 -0.75 2.51
C TYR A 70 5.04 -1.06 3.93
N ILE A 71 5.87 -1.76 4.68
CA ILE A 71 5.66 -2.03 6.10
C ILE A 71 6.45 -0.98 6.88
N LEU A 72 5.76 -0.08 7.57
CA LEU A 72 6.36 1.05 8.27
C LEU A 72 6.72 0.73 9.72
N ARG A 73 5.87 -0.06 10.38
CA ARG A 73 6.17 -0.62 11.69
C ARG A 73 5.94 -2.12 11.63
N THR A 74 6.99 -2.87 11.91
CA THR A 74 6.86 -4.30 12.15
C THR A 74 6.23 -4.47 13.51
N ASP A 75 4.90 -4.60 13.53
CA ASP A 75 4.23 -4.86 14.78
C ASP A 75 4.45 -6.33 15.16
N ALA A 76 5.31 -6.57 16.16
CA ALA A 76 5.38 -7.86 16.82
C ALA A 76 3.99 -8.28 17.38
N VAL A 77 3.07 -7.32 17.58
CA VAL A 77 1.69 -7.55 18.03
C VAL A 77 0.77 -8.03 16.91
N VAL A 78 0.98 -7.66 15.63
CA VAL A 78 0.09 -8.11 14.54
C VAL A 78 0.25 -9.59 14.21
N ARG A 79 1.41 -10.19 14.49
CA ARG A 79 1.57 -11.67 14.45
C ARG A 79 0.73 -12.40 15.50
N ALA A 80 0.28 -11.72 16.56
CA ALA A 80 -0.47 -12.32 17.66
C ALA A 80 -2.01 -12.23 17.51
N VAL A 81 -2.53 -11.38 16.62
CA VAL A 81 -4.00 -11.09 16.57
C VAL A 81 -4.59 -11.17 15.15
N ALA A 82 -4.06 -12.05 14.29
CA ALA A 82 -4.68 -12.36 13.02
C ALA A 82 -6.06 -13.00 13.24
N ASN A 83 -7.15 -12.21 13.16
CA ASN A 83 -8.52 -12.63 12.76
C ASN A 83 -9.60 -11.53 12.89
N ALA A 84 -9.34 -10.26 12.56
CA ALA A 84 -10.45 -9.28 12.49
C ALA A 84 -10.23 -8.19 11.43
N ILE A 85 -10.99 -8.31 10.34
CA ILE A 85 -11.57 -7.29 9.45
C ILE A 85 -10.79 -5.97 9.32
N VAL A 86 -10.23 -5.68 8.13
CA VAL A 86 -9.46 -4.44 7.94
C VAL A 86 -9.70 -3.72 6.61
N ARG A 87 -9.90 -2.40 6.69
CA ARG A 87 -9.97 -1.43 5.59
C ARG A 87 -8.74 -0.51 5.64
N LEU A 88 -8.14 -0.23 4.48
CA LEU A 88 -7.21 0.89 4.29
C LEU A 88 -8.00 2.06 3.72
N ASP A 89 -7.83 3.25 4.27
CA ASP A 89 -8.49 4.45 3.78
C ASP A 89 -7.53 5.24 2.87
N ARG A 90 -8.08 5.79 1.78
CA ARG A 90 -7.35 6.67 0.84
C ARG A 90 -7.08 8.01 1.53
N VAL A 91 -5.86 8.54 1.40
CA VAL A 91 -5.47 9.85 1.96
C VAL A 91 -5.04 10.81 0.86
#